data_AF-A0A937VYW4-F1
#
_entry.id   AF-A0A937VYW4-F1
#
_cell.length_a   1.000
_cell.length_b   1.000
_cell.length_c   1.000
_cell.angle_alpha   90.00
_cell.angle_beta   90.00
_cell.angle_gamma   90.00
#
_symmetry.space_group_name_H-M   'P 1'
#
loop_
_entity.id
_entity.type
_entity.pdbx_description
1 polymer ?
#
loop_
_entity_poly.entity_id
_entity_poly.type
_entity_poly.pdbx_seq_one_letter_code
_entity_poly.pdbx_strand_id
1 'polypeptide(L)' 'MINKGKQYSTFVRRAGLAWGKGDLPKAMATLEEGIQLATMNGDVEIAQVLQQDLARYQRMADEATSAEAF' A
#
# COMPACT_ATOMS: atom_id res chain seq x y z
N MET A 1 -4.48 -18.30 16.82
CA MET A 1 -4.60 -18.21 15.35
C MET A 1 -4.50 -16.74 14.97
N ILE A 2 -3.45 -16.33 14.25
CA ILE A 2 -3.35 -14.94 13.76
C ILE A 2 -4.42 -14.79 12.68
N ASN A 3 -5.35 -13.86 12.86
CA ASN A 3 -6.37 -13.58 11.86
C ASN A 3 -5.70 -12.81 10.71
N LYS A 4 -5.44 -13.50 9.60
CA LYS A 4 -4.82 -12.94 8.38
C LYS A 4 -5.48 -11.61 7.96
N GLY A 5 -6.81 -11.54 8.02
CA GLY A 5 -7.55 -10.31 7.72
C GLY A 5 -7.14 -9.13 8.62
N LYS A 6 -6.98 -9.36 9.93
CA LYS A 6 -6.54 -8.32 10.87
C LYS A 6 -5.10 -7.88 10.62
N GLN A 7 -4.21 -8.82 10.32
CA GLN A 7 -2.81 -8.55 10.03
C GLN A 7 -2.66 -7.67 8.78
N TYR A 8 -3.29 -8.05 7.67
CA TYR A 8 -3.15 -7.32 6.41
C TYR A 8 -3.95 -6.01 6.37
N SER A 9 -5.11 -5.95 7.03
CA SER A 9 -5.88 -4.70 7.18
C SER A 9 -5.08 -3.59 7.88
N THR A 10 -4.08 -3.94 8.70
CA THR A 10 -3.23 -2.97 9.39
C THR A 10 -2.34 -2.22 8.40
N PHE A 11 -1.79 -2.91 7.40
CA PHE A 11 -0.97 -2.27 6.35
C PHE A 11 -1.80 -1.31 5.51
N VAL A 12 -2.96 -1.75 5.03
CA VAL A 12 -3.88 -0.91 4.24
C VAL A 12 -4.28 0.35 5.03
N ARG A 13 -4.65 0.20 6.30
CA ARG A 13 -5.04 1.33 7.15
C ARG A 13 -3.88 2.30 7.38
N ARG A 14 -2.68 1.80 7.66
CA ARG A 14 -1.48 2.65 7.87
C ARG A 14 -1.09 3.38 6.60
N ALA A 15 -1.15 2.70 5.45
CA ALA A 15 -0.88 3.29 4.14
C ALA A 15 -1.86 4.43 3.83
N GLY A 16 -3.17 4.19 4.00
CA GLY A 16 -4.19 5.23 3.80
C GLY A 16 -4.03 6.42 4.75
N LEU A 17 -3.63 6.20 6.00
CA LEU A 17 -3.34 7.29 6.95
C LEU A 17 -2.11 8.10 6.57
N ALA A 18 -1.06 7.47 6.04
CA ALA A 18 0.13 8.17 5.54
C ALA A 18 -0.22 9.00 4.29
N TRP A 19 -0.96 8.40 3.35
CA TRP A 19 -1.47 9.10 2.17
C TRP A 19 -2.30 10.33 2.54
N GLY A 20 -3.26 10.19 3.46
CA GLY A 20 -4.11 11.30 3.91
C GLY A 20 -3.35 12.45 4.59
N LYS A 21 -2.10 12.21 5.01
CA LYS A 21 -1.19 13.24 5.54
C LYS A 21 -0.27 13.84 4.48
N GLY A 22 -0.41 13.44 3.22
CA GLY A 22 0.49 13.80 2.12
C GLY A 22 1.82 13.04 2.13
N ASP A 23 2.00 12.07 3.02
CA ASP A 23 3.22 11.27 3.11
C ASP A 23 3.12 10.06 2.18
N LEU A 24 3.13 10.36 0.88
CA LEU A 24 3.05 9.39 -0.21
C LEU A 24 4.16 8.31 -0.15
N PRO A 25 5.44 8.67 0.05
CA PRO A 25 6.51 7.68 0.14
C PRO A 25 6.29 6.68 1.27
N LYS A 26 5.85 7.14 2.44
CA LYS A 26 5.55 6.25 3.57
C LYS A 26 4.33 5.37 3.32
N ALA A 27 3.34 5.89 2.61
CA ALA A 27 2.16 5.14 2.23
C ALA A 27 2.54 3.93 1.34
N MET A 28 3.39 4.16 0.34
CA MET A 28 3.91 3.13 -0.56
C MET A 28 4.78 2.12 0.18
N ALA A 29 5.74 2.58 0.99
CA ALA A 29 6.61 1.71 1.78
C ALA A 29 5.81 0.78 2.72
N THR A 30 4.72 1.30 3.30
CA THR A 30 3.84 0.48 4.16
C THR A 30 3.14 -0.64 3.38
N LEU A 31 2.75 -0.40 2.12
CA LEU A 31 2.17 -1.44 1.26
C LEU A 31 3.22 -2.48 0.86
N GLU A 32 4.44 -2.05 0.55
CA GLU A 32 5.57 -2.94 0.24
C GLU A 32 5.91 -3.88 1.40
N GLU A 33 5.92 -3.39 2.64
CA GLU A 33 6.07 -4.23 3.86
C GLU A 33 4.99 -5.32 3.91
N GLY A 34 3.73 -4.95 3.63
CA GLY A 34 2.61 -5.89 3.63
C GLY A 34 2.74 -6.94 2.52
N ILE A 35 3.20 -6.55 1.33
CA ILE A 35 3.44 -7.45 0.19
C ILE A 35 4.54 -8.47 0.54
N GLN A 36 5.65 -8.01 1.12
CA GLN A 36 6.74 -8.89 1.54
C GLN A 36 6.25 -9.93 2.55
N LEU A 37 5.49 -9.49 3.56
CA LEU A 37 4.94 -10.39 4.57
C LEU A 37 3.96 -11.40 3.98
N ALA A 38 3.05 -10.96 3.11
CA ALA A 38 2.10 -11.82 2.42
C ALA A 38 2.82 -12.87 1.56
N THR A 39 3.86 -12.44 0.83
CA THR A 39 4.69 -13.32 0.00
C THR A 39 5.43 -14.36 0.85
N MET A 40 6.04 -13.95 1.97
CA MET A 40 6.73 -14.86 2.91
C MET A 40 5.78 -15.89 3.53
N ASN A 41 4.52 -15.52 3.76
CA ASN A 41 3.50 -16.42 4.30
C ASN A 41 2.83 -17.29 3.24
N GLY A 42 3.15 -17.12 1.95
CA GLY A 42 2.46 -17.80 0.84
C GLY A 42 1.04 -17.30 0.58
N ASP A 43 0.67 -16.14 1.12
CA ASP A 43 -0.65 -15.51 0.94
C ASP A 43 -0.71 -14.73 -0.38
N VAL A 44 -0.67 -15.45 -1.50
CA VAL A 44 -0.55 -14.87 -2.86
C VAL A 44 -1.69 -13.91 -3.19
N GLU A 45 -2.94 -14.26 -2.84
CA GLU A 45 -4.11 -13.41 -3.09
C GLU A 45 -3.99 -12.05 -2.36
N ILE A 46 -3.49 -12.07 -1.13
CA ILE A 46 -3.30 -10.85 -0.33
C ILE A 46 -2.17 -10.01 -0.92
N ALA A 47 -1.05 -10.63 -1.29
CA ALA A 47 0.06 -9.92 -1.93
C ALA A 47 -0.43 -9.20 -3.19
N GLN A 48 -1.28 -9.84 -3.99
CA GLN A 48 -1.84 -9.24 -5.20
C GLN A 48 -2.78 -8.07 -4.92
N VAL A 49 -3.63 -8.15 -3.89
CA VAL A 49 -4.47 -7.01 -3.46
C VAL A 49 -3.60 -5.81 -3.05
N LEU A 50 -2.57 -6.04 -2.24
CA LEU A 50 -1.67 -4.97 -1.79
C LEU A 50 -0.85 -4.37 -2.96
N GLN A 51 -0.49 -5.17 -3.95
CA GLN A 51 0.14 -4.69 -5.18
C GLN A 51 -0.79 -3.78 -6.01
N GLN A 52 -2.08 -4.08 -6.09
CA GLN A 52 -3.05 -3.23 -6.77
C GLN A 52 -3.19 -1.87 -6.07
N ASP A 53 -3.23 -1.87 -4.74
CA ASP A 53 -3.25 -0.63 -3.95
C ASP A 53 -1.97 0.19 -4.15
N LEU A 54 -0.80 -0.46 -4.17
CA LEU A 54 0.49 0.21 -4.41
C LEU A 54 0.52 0.86 -5.80
N ALA A 55 0.09 0.13 -6.83
CA ALA A 55 0.02 0.64 -8.21
C ALA A 55 -0.97 1.80 -8.35
N ARG A 56 -2.05 1.81 -7.55
CA ARG A 56 -2.97 2.95 -7.48
C ARG A 56 -2.27 4.18 -6.88
N TYR A 57 -1.52 4.02 -5.80
CA TYR A 57 -0.83 5.13 -5.14
C TYR A 57 0.26 5.72 -6.04
N GLN A 58 1.00 4.88 -6.77
CA GLN A 58 1.97 5.31 -7.77
C GLN A 58 1.34 6.17 -8.86
N ARG A 59 0.25 5.70 -9.49
CA ARG A 59 -0.45 6.48 -10.53
C ARG A 59 -0.95 7.83 -10.01
N MET A 60 -1.52 7.86 -8.81
CA MET A 60 -2.00 9.11 -8.22
C MET A 60 -0.84 10.07 -7.89
N ALA A 61 0.34 9.55 -7.53
CA ALA A 61 1.54 10.34 -7.32
C ALA A 61 2.03 10.99 -8.64
N ASP A 62 2.05 10.20 -9.70
CA ASP A 62 2.48 10.64 -11.03
C ASP A 62 1.52 11.70 -11.59
N GLU A 63 0.21 11.50 -11.41
CA GLU A 63 -0.84 12.46 -11.79
C GLU A 63 -0.72 13.78 -11.00
N ALA A 64 -0.52 13.70 -9.68
CA ALA A 64 -0.32 14.89 -8.84
C ALA A 64 0.92 15.69 -9.25
N THR A 65 2.03 14.99 -9.53
CA THR A 65 3.28 15.61 -9.97
C THR A 65 3.15 16.25 -11.36
N SER A 66 2.38 15.63 -12.25
CA SER A 66 2.13 16.15 -13.60
C SER A 66 1.18 17.35 -13.61
N ALA A 67 0.26 17.44 -12.64
CA ALA A 67 -0.68 18.56 -12.51
C ALA A 67 -0.02 19.84 -11.97
N GLU A 68 1.07 19.73 -11.20
CA GLU A 68 1.83 20.89 -10.67
C GLU A 68 2.82 21.49 -11.70
N ALA A 69 2.96 20.87 -12.88
CA ALA A 69 3.93 21.28 -13.92
C ALA A 69 3.37 22.27 -14.97
N PHE A 70 2.13 22.76 -14.80
CA PHE A 70 1.45 23.71 -15.70
C PHE A 70 1.00 24.97 -14.94
#